data_AF-A0A0D0CMB2-F1
#
_entry.id   AF-A0A0D0CMB2-F1
#
_cell.length_a   1.000
_cell.length_b   1.000
_cell.length_c   1.000
_cell.angle_alpha   90.00
_cell.angle_beta   90.00
_cell.angle_gamma   90.00
#
_symmetry.space_group_name_H-M   'P 1'
#
loop_
_entity.id
_entity.type
_entity.pdbx_description
1 polymer ?
#
loop_
_entity_poly.entity_id
_entity_poly.type
_entity_poly.pdbx_seq_one_letter_code
_entity_poly.pdbx_strand_id
1 'polypeptide(L)'
;MARMSLIRFLQEQWTNIPKPSTPAERDGELEGHGIRKTIVVTGATSGLGLEAAKQFHQLPSSIVGKLILSNRDTRKVVEAEKFVTAGSINRSRCQWSSLDLASFRSVTAFVDNLGSVEEVNCFIANAALATHKFTQTGDGWESALQVNYLSNALLSILLLPNLIQASTTSGVPSRLVFISSDVHYSLPSRAVDAFRNAPNIIEAVSRKEYCTSSVMKQRTMLSKFFIVAFARELASRLAPSPPSSSPPIIISSLNPGFCHSNLTRETESHFPGNLWLPLLKAAVARPSEVGGSVLVRGTLMLGKDDSLYSVKRESSDGNATSWHGRYLSSCLQVLEESDLLLGEAGTELSRKIWDDTITILKRLDPRVEDILVQYTVATTKGGSPAISEPDV
;
A
#
# COMPACT_ATOMS: atom_id res chain seq x y z
N MET A 1 -21.81 -10.33 5.55
CA MET A 1 -21.57 -9.68 4.24
C MET A 1 -20.94 -8.33 4.53
N ALA A 2 -19.61 -8.25 4.41
CA ALA A 2 -18.90 -6.98 4.47
C ALA A 2 -19.14 -6.21 3.16
N ARG A 3 -20.34 -5.65 3.02
CA ARG A 3 -20.64 -4.64 2.00
C ARG A 3 -20.39 -3.26 2.59
N MET A 4 -19.63 -2.44 1.88
CA MET A 4 -19.54 -1.02 2.20
C MET A 4 -20.95 -0.41 2.17
N SER A 5 -21.48 -0.02 3.33
CA SER A 5 -22.72 0.73 3.38
C SER A 5 -22.46 2.20 3.07
N LEU A 6 -23.39 2.86 2.38
CA LEU A 6 -23.27 4.29 2.08
C LEU A 6 -23.14 5.12 3.36
N ILE A 7 -23.88 4.74 4.42
CA ILE A 7 -23.82 5.40 5.73
C ILE A 7 -22.42 5.33 6.31
N ARG A 8 -21.80 4.14 6.30
CA ARG A 8 -20.44 3.95 6.81
C ARG A 8 -19.42 4.74 5.98
N PHE A 9 -19.52 4.68 4.66
CA PHE A 9 -18.64 5.46 3.78
C PHE A 9 -18.71 6.96 4.11
N LEU A 10 -19.91 7.52 4.26
CA LEU A 10 -20.11 8.92 4.62
C LEU A 10 -19.56 9.23 6.03
N GLN A 11 -19.86 8.41 7.04
CA GLN A 11 -19.33 8.55 8.40
C GLN A 11 -17.80 8.57 8.42
N GLU A 12 -17.17 7.61 7.72
CA GLU A 12 -15.72 7.59 7.57
C GLU A 12 -15.28 8.90 6.91
N GLN A 13 -15.85 9.28 5.78
CA GLN A 13 -15.45 10.45 5.00
C GLN A 13 -15.39 11.76 5.80
N TRP A 14 -16.34 11.97 6.73
CA TRP A 14 -16.38 13.14 7.64
C TRP A 14 -15.65 12.96 8.98
N THR A 15 -15.03 11.81 9.22
CA THR A 15 -14.23 11.62 10.44
C THR A 15 -12.96 12.47 10.42
N ASN A 16 -12.68 13.15 11.53
CA ASN A 16 -11.46 13.93 11.69
C ASN A 16 -10.23 13.01 11.81
N ILE A 17 -9.28 13.18 10.91
CA ILE A 17 -7.99 12.46 10.93
C ILE A 17 -6.92 13.49 11.31
N PRO A 18 -6.37 13.42 12.53
CA PRO A 18 -5.37 14.36 12.97
C PRO A 18 -4.10 14.23 12.13
N LYS A 19 -3.45 15.38 11.88
CA LYS A 19 -2.07 15.38 11.37
C LYS A 19 -1.15 14.82 12.46
N PRO A 20 -0.05 14.16 12.09
CA PRO A 20 0.99 13.84 13.06
C PRO A 20 1.45 15.15 13.72
N SER A 21 1.32 15.22 15.04
CA SER A 21 1.78 16.34 15.83
C SER A 21 3.09 15.92 16.47
N THR A 22 4.17 16.66 16.23
CA THR A 22 5.34 16.52 17.09
C THR A 22 4.87 16.71 18.53
N PRO A 23 5.24 15.84 19.49
CA PRO A 23 5.20 16.27 20.87
C PRO A 23 5.90 17.63 20.91
N ALA A 24 5.25 18.66 21.45
CA ALA A 24 5.99 19.84 21.89
C ALA A 24 7.20 19.31 22.65
N GLU A 25 8.39 19.85 22.39
CA GLU A 25 9.62 19.50 23.10
C GLU A 25 9.32 19.42 24.59
N ARG A 26 8.97 18.22 25.09
CA ARG A 26 8.83 17.96 26.50
C ARG A 26 10.26 17.71 26.89
N ASP A 27 10.82 18.71 27.55
CA ASP A 27 12.11 18.69 28.24
C ASP A 27 12.56 17.25 28.53
N GLY A 28 13.52 16.76 27.74
CA GLY A 28 14.31 15.57 28.07
C GLY A 28 13.73 14.17 27.85
N GLU A 29 12.48 13.96 27.38
CA GLU A 29 11.84 12.62 27.39
C GLU A 29 11.64 11.93 26.02
N LEU A 30 12.35 12.33 24.96
CA LEU A 30 12.38 11.55 23.70
C LEU A 30 13.49 10.48 23.67
N GLU A 31 13.99 10.04 24.83
CA GLU A 31 15.02 9.00 24.93
C GLU A 31 14.49 7.56 24.73
N GLY A 32 13.19 7.37 24.46
CA GLY A 32 12.58 6.03 24.42
C GLY A 32 12.39 5.35 23.06
N HIS A 33 12.61 6.00 21.91
CA HIS A 33 12.23 5.45 20.59
C HIS A 33 13.34 5.57 19.53
N GLY A 34 14.60 5.37 19.91
CA GLY A 34 15.86 5.70 19.19
C GLY A 34 16.13 5.11 17.79
N ILE A 35 15.13 4.90 16.94
CA ILE A 35 15.30 4.41 15.56
C ILE A 35 14.94 5.53 14.57
N ARG A 36 15.97 6.07 13.92
CA ARG A 36 15.83 7.01 12.80
C ARG A 36 15.34 6.25 11.57
N LYS A 37 14.04 6.35 11.25
CA LYS A 37 13.45 5.52 10.19
C LYS A 37 13.83 6.01 8.79
N THR A 38 14.13 5.07 7.90
CA THR A 38 14.14 5.28 6.45
C THR A 38 12.78 4.88 5.87
N ILE A 39 12.15 5.82 5.16
CA ILE A 39 10.82 5.61 4.55
C ILE A 39 10.92 5.75 3.03
N VAL A 40 10.44 4.74 2.32
CA VAL A 40 10.33 4.73 0.86
C VAL A 40 8.86 4.95 0.45
N VAL A 41 8.60 5.93 -0.42
CA VAL A 41 7.24 6.23 -0.94
C VAL A 41 7.25 6.24 -2.46
N THR A 42 6.44 5.37 -3.09
CA THR A 42 6.25 5.43 -4.55
C THR A 42 5.19 6.44 -4.95
N GLY A 43 5.37 7.12 -6.09
CA GLY A 43 4.38 8.05 -6.63
C GLY A 43 4.25 9.35 -5.84
N ALA A 44 5.37 9.89 -5.37
CA ALA A 44 5.41 10.98 -4.41
C ALA A 44 5.36 12.40 -5.02
N THR A 45 5.09 12.56 -6.32
CA THR A 45 5.07 13.91 -6.97
C THR A 45 3.70 14.55 -7.03
N SER A 46 2.63 13.86 -6.61
CA SER A 46 1.28 14.45 -6.58
C SER A 46 0.35 13.70 -5.63
N GLY A 47 -0.76 14.34 -5.26
CA GLY A 47 -1.82 13.72 -4.46
C GLY A 47 -1.33 13.24 -3.10
N LEU A 48 -1.78 12.05 -2.70
CA LEU A 48 -1.58 11.53 -1.35
C LEU A 48 -0.10 11.24 -1.05
N GLY A 49 0.65 10.74 -2.03
CA GLY A 49 2.08 10.45 -1.86
C GLY A 49 2.91 11.71 -1.63
N LEU A 50 2.57 12.82 -2.30
CA LEU A 50 3.24 14.12 -2.10
C LEU A 50 2.96 14.70 -0.71
N GLU A 51 1.70 14.64 -0.28
CA GLU A 51 1.29 15.13 1.05
C GLU A 51 1.89 14.27 2.18
N ALA A 52 1.90 12.94 2.02
CA ALA A 52 2.57 12.05 2.95
C ALA A 52 4.08 12.35 3.03
N ALA A 53 4.75 12.53 1.88
CA ALA A 53 6.17 12.88 1.83
C ALA A 53 6.48 14.20 2.58
N LYS A 54 5.66 15.23 2.37
CA LYS A 54 5.78 16.50 3.09
C LYS A 54 5.60 16.31 4.60
N GLN A 55 4.56 15.58 5.03
CA GLN A 55 4.30 15.34 6.44
C GLN A 55 5.41 14.52 7.10
N PHE A 56 5.92 13.46 6.45
CA PHE A 56 7.08 12.74 6.95
C PHE A 56 8.32 13.63 7.05
N HIS A 57 8.51 14.54 6.10
CA HIS A 57 9.67 15.45 6.12
C HIS A 57 9.59 16.46 7.27
N GLN A 58 8.38 16.87 7.65
CA GLN A 58 8.15 17.76 8.79
C GLN A 58 8.39 17.09 10.15
N LEU A 59 8.45 15.76 10.21
CA LEU A 59 8.77 15.05 11.43
C LEU A 59 10.26 15.19 11.82
N PRO A 60 10.56 15.21 13.14
CA PRO A 60 11.91 15.27 13.67
C PRO A 60 12.81 14.17 13.08
N SER A 61 14.09 14.50 12.87
CA SER A 61 15.05 13.56 12.29
C SER A 61 15.39 12.37 13.20
N SER A 62 15.02 12.46 14.49
CA SER A 62 15.04 11.36 15.45
C SER A 62 13.97 10.31 15.15
N ILE A 63 12.89 10.67 14.46
CA ILE A 63 11.79 9.77 14.07
C ILE A 63 11.96 9.34 12.62
N VAL A 64 12.12 10.31 11.71
CA VAL A 64 12.31 10.08 10.27
C VAL A 64 13.70 10.57 9.86
N GLY A 65 14.66 9.64 9.78
CA GLY A 65 16.03 9.95 9.41
C GLY A 65 16.20 10.26 7.93
N LYS A 66 15.51 9.48 7.08
CA LYS A 66 15.68 9.51 5.62
C LYS A 66 14.36 9.24 4.89
N LEU A 67 14.14 9.98 3.81
CA LEU A 67 13.02 9.81 2.89
C LEU A 67 13.54 9.51 1.49
N ILE A 68 13.07 8.42 0.92
CA ILE A 68 13.37 8.00 -0.44
C ILE A 68 12.07 8.06 -1.23
N LEU A 69 11.94 9.09 -2.04
CA LEU A 69 10.74 9.38 -2.82
C LEU A 69 10.96 8.98 -4.26
N SER A 70 9.95 8.38 -4.89
CA SER A 70 10.11 7.94 -6.27
C SER A 70 9.02 8.39 -7.22
N ASN A 71 9.44 8.60 -8.47
CA ASN A 71 8.57 8.90 -9.59
C ASN A 71 9.25 8.60 -10.93
N ARG A 72 8.45 8.46 -11.98
CA ARG A 72 8.95 8.31 -13.35
C ARG A 72 9.29 9.64 -14.02
N ASP A 73 8.64 10.74 -13.63
CA ASP A 73 8.74 12.03 -14.31
C ASP A 73 9.69 12.97 -13.57
N THR A 74 10.96 13.02 -14.02
CA THR A 74 12.01 13.85 -13.41
C THR A 74 11.70 15.34 -13.43
N ARG A 75 10.84 15.81 -14.33
CA ARG A 75 10.42 17.23 -14.35
C ARG A 75 9.51 17.56 -13.18
N LYS A 76 8.58 16.65 -12.85
CA LYS A 76 7.67 16.81 -11.71
C LYS A 76 8.38 16.65 -10.37
N VAL A 77 9.48 15.91 -10.34
CA VAL A 77 10.32 15.74 -9.14
C VAL A 77 10.82 17.09 -8.63
N VAL A 78 11.27 18.00 -9.51
CA VAL A 78 11.80 19.31 -9.10
C VAL A 78 10.77 20.16 -8.35
N GLU A 79 9.52 20.19 -8.83
CA GLU A 79 8.44 20.91 -8.17
C GLU A 79 8.02 20.23 -6.86
N ALA A 80 7.91 18.91 -6.87
CA ALA A 80 7.59 18.13 -5.69
C ALA A 80 8.64 18.28 -4.59
N GLU A 81 9.93 18.31 -4.93
CA GLU A 81 11.02 18.50 -3.98
C GLU A 81 10.93 19.86 -3.28
N LYS A 82 10.65 20.93 -4.04
CA LYS A 82 10.42 22.26 -3.47
C LYS A 82 9.25 22.26 -2.48
N PHE A 83 8.18 21.54 -2.81
CA PHE A 83 7.00 21.44 -1.95
C PHE A 83 7.29 20.65 -0.66
N VAL A 84 7.95 19.49 -0.77
CA VAL A 84 8.28 18.63 0.37
C VAL A 84 9.26 19.31 1.32
N THR A 85 10.24 20.04 0.78
CA THR A 85 11.32 20.66 1.57
C THR A 85 11.07 22.13 1.91
N ALA A 86 9.89 22.65 1.60
CA ALA A 86 9.52 24.04 1.87
C ALA A 86 9.67 24.38 3.36
N GLY A 87 10.44 25.41 3.68
CA GLY A 87 10.69 25.85 5.06
C GLY A 87 11.64 24.97 5.87
N SER A 88 12.26 23.94 5.28
CA SER A 88 13.18 23.03 5.97
C SER A 88 14.64 23.38 5.72
N ILE A 89 15.44 23.35 6.80
CA ILE A 89 16.91 23.47 6.75
C ILE A 89 17.59 22.13 6.41
N ASN A 90 16.89 21.00 6.60
CA ASN A 90 17.46 19.65 6.46
C ASN A 90 17.01 18.96 5.17
N ARG A 91 17.20 19.63 4.04
CA ARG A 91 16.72 19.16 2.72
C ARG A 91 17.36 17.83 2.29
N SER A 92 18.61 17.57 2.70
CA SER A 92 19.39 16.38 2.35
C SER A 92 18.79 15.06 2.86
N ARG A 93 17.84 15.09 3.81
CA ARG A 93 17.10 13.89 4.23
C ARG A 93 16.14 13.37 3.17
N CYS A 94 15.80 14.18 2.16
CA CYS A 94 14.91 13.81 1.08
C CYS A 94 15.73 13.45 -0.15
N GLN A 95 15.62 12.20 -0.61
CA GLN A 95 16.30 11.69 -1.79
C GLN A 95 15.26 11.27 -2.82
N TRP A 96 15.46 11.67 -4.06
CA TRP A 96 14.60 11.27 -5.18
C TRP A 96 15.25 10.18 -6.00
N SER A 97 14.49 9.16 -6.32
CA SER A 97 14.92 8.02 -7.14
C SER A 97 13.95 7.80 -8.30
N SER A 98 14.47 7.52 -9.48
CA SER A 98 13.64 7.24 -10.65
C SER A 98 12.98 5.86 -10.51
N LEU A 99 11.67 5.80 -10.70
CA LEU A 99 10.90 4.56 -10.71
C LEU A 99 9.71 4.68 -11.66
N ASP A 100 9.74 3.92 -12.75
CA ASP A 100 8.58 3.69 -13.62
C ASP A 100 8.01 2.29 -13.42
N LEU A 101 6.87 2.21 -12.73
CA LEU A 101 6.16 0.95 -12.52
C LEU A 101 5.58 0.35 -13.82
N ALA A 102 5.63 1.04 -14.95
CA ALA A 102 5.32 0.47 -16.26
C ALA A 102 6.53 -0.26 -16.91
N SER A 103 7.65 -0.39 -16.19
CA SER A 103 8.85 -1.13 -16.62
C SER A 103 9.42 -1.98 -15.48
N PHE A 104 9.42 -3.31 -15.61
CA PHE A 104 10.04 -4.21 -14.62
C PHE A 104 11.56 -3.99 -14.51
N ARG A 105 12.20 -3.60 -15.61
CA ARG A 105 13.62 -3.18 -15.59
C ARG A 105 13.81 -1.96 -14.69
N SER A 106 12.90 -0.98 -14.74
CA SER A 106 12.97 0.18 -13.84
C SER A 106 12.74 -0.21 -12.39
N VAL A 107 11.86 -1.18 -12.11
CA VAL A 107 11.63 -1.72 -10.75
C VAL A 107 12.90 -2.38 -10.21
N THR A 108 13.51 -3.25 -11.00
CA THR A 108 14.75 -3.95 -10.67
C THR A 108 15.88 -2.95 -10.39
N ALA A 109 16.09 -1.99 -11.30
CA ALA A 109 17.12 -0.97 -11.16
C ALA A 109 16.90 -0.06 -9.94
N PHE A 110 15.65 0.23 -9.57
CA PHE A 110 15.35 1.00 -8.36
C PHE A 110 15.84 0.26 -7.10
N VAL A 111 15.60 -1.05 -7.00
CA VAL A 111 16.07 -1.86 -5.88
C VAL A 111 17.60 -1.97 -5.89
N ASP A 112 18.19 -2.18 -7.06
CA ASP A 112 19.66 -2.28 -7.19
C ASP A 112 20.36 -0.98 -6.76
N ASN A 113 19.80 0.17 -7.14
CA ASN A 113 20.31 1.48 -6.75
C ASN A 113 20.12 1.78 -5.25
N LEU A 114 19.08 1.21 -4.63
CA LEU A 114 18.89 1.30 -3.18
C LEU A 114 20.00 0.53 -2.44
N GLY A 115 20.42 -0.61 -3.02
CA GLY A 115 21.46 -1.46 -2.48
C GLY A 115 20.97 -2.35 -1.35
N SER A 116 21.61 -3.51 -1.18
CA SER A 116 21.22 -4.49 -0.15
C SER A 116 21.49 -4.04 1.27
N VAL A 117 22.34 -3.02 1.47
CA VAL A 117 22.74 -2.52 2.80
C VAL A 117 21.83 -1.42 3.33
N GLU A 118 20.95 -0.88 2.48
CA GLU A 118 20.03 0.18 2.90
C GLU A 118 18.92 -0.39 3.77
N GLU A 119 18.89 0.00 5.03
CA GLU A 119 17.85 -0.41 5.97
C GLU A 119 16.57 0.41 5.74
N VAL A 120 15.58 -0.19 5.10
CA VAL A 120 14.27 0.42 4.88
C VAL A 120 13.34 0.02 6.01
N ASN A 121 12.96 0.94 6.90
CA ASN A 121 12.02 0.63 7.97
C ASN A 121 10.57 0.62 7.49
N CYS A 122 10.25 1.43 6.47
CA CYS A 122 8.90 1.56 5.97
C CYS A 122 8.88 1.69 4.45
N PHE A 123 8.11 0.84 3.77
CA PHE A 123 7.82 0.93 2.34
C PHE A 123 6.33 1.15 2.11
N ILE A 124 5.99 2.21 1.38
CA ILE A 124 4.62 2.58 1.03
C ILE A 124 4.44 2.46 -0.49
N ALA A 125 3.77 1.38 -0.90
CA ALA A 125 3.37 1.12 -2.28
C ALA A 125 2.12 1.97 -2.63
N ASN A 126 2.34 3.27 -2.87
CA ASN A 126 1.29 4.26 -3.12
C ASN A 126 1.00 4.51 -4.60
N ALA A 127 2.00 4.41 -5.47
CA ALA A 127 1.84 4.71 -6.89
C ALA A 127 0.79 3.81 -7.55
N ALA A 128 -0.16 4.45 -8.24
CA ALA A 128 -1.22 3.80 -8.96
C ALA A 128 -1.62 4.61 -10.20
N LEU A 129 -2.24 3.91 -11.16
CA LEU A 129 -2.86 4.39 -12.38
C LEU A 129 -4.33 3.97 -12.36
N ALA A 130 -5.25 4.90 -12.62
CA ALA A 130 -6.64 4.56 -12.91
C ALA A 130 -6.97 5.04 -14.32
N THR A 131 -7.28 4.08 -15.18
CA THR A 131 -7.67 4.31 -16.57
C THR A 131 -8.79 3.36 -16.95
N HIS A 132 -9.67 3.81 -17.86
CA HIS A 132 -10.69 2.98 -18.48
C HIS A 132 -10.28 2.50 -19.88
N LYS A 133 -9.09 2.86 -20.34
CA LYS A 133 -8.58 2.52 -21.67
C LYS A 133 -7.57 1.40 -21.55
N PHE A 134 -7.74 0.36 -22.36
CA PHE A 134 -6.71 -0.64 -22.50
C PHE A 134 -5.50 -0.01 -23.19
N THR A 135 -4.36 -0.06 -22.51
CA THR A 135 -3.05 0.20 -23.09
C THR A 135 -2.09 -0.86 -22.59
N GLN A 136 -1.11 -1.20 -23.41
CA GLN A 136 -0.10 -2.19 -23.09
C GLN A 136 1.22 -1.49 -22.82
N THR A 137 1.93 -1.89 -21.77
CA THR A 137 3.27 -1.41 -21.46
C THR A 137 4.31 -1.97 -22.43
N GLY A 138 5.55 -1.46 -22.35
CA GLY A 138 6.68 -2.04 -23.07
C GLY A 138 6.98 -3.50 -22.68
N ASP A 139 6.58 -3.92 -21.48
CA ASP A 139 6.75 -5.30 -20.99
C ASP A 139 5.60 -6.23 -21.41
N GLY A 140 4.63 -5.74 -22.17
CA GLY A 140 3.56 -6.57 -22.72
C GLY A 140 2.35 -6.78 -21.81
N TRP A 141 2.19 -6.01 -20.73
CA TRP A 141 1.06 -6.15 -19.80
C TRP A 141 0.07 -5.00 -19.93
N GLU A 142 -1.20 -5.25 -19.59
CA GLU A 142 -2.17 -4.17 -19.42
C GLU A 142 -1.65 -3.16 -18.37
N SER A 143 -1.65 -1.88 -18.72
CA SER A 143 -0.90 -0.85 -17.98
C SER A 143 -1.35 -0.65 -16.54
N ALA A 144 -2.65 -0.65 -16.25
CA ALA A 144 -3.14 -0.50 -14.88
C ALA A 144 -2.84 -1.76 -14.05
N LEU A 145 -2.97 -2.95 -14.62
CA LEU A 145 -2.61 -4.20 -13.97
C LEU A 145 -1.11 -4.25 -13.65
N GLN A 146 -0.24 -3.87 -14.58
CA GLN A 146 1.20 -3.83 -14.31
C GLN A 146 1.54 -2.80 -13.24
N VAL A 147 1.14 -1.54 -13.44
CA VAL A 147 1.50 -0.44 -12.54
C VAL A 147 0.95 -0.64 -11.15
N ASN A 148 -0.34 -0.98 -11.02
CA ASN A 148 -0.99 -1.06 -9.71
C ASN A 148 -0.61 -2.34 -8.97
N TYR A 149 -0.47 -3.46 -9.69
CA TYR A 149 -0.36 -4.78 -9.07
C TYR A 149 1.01 -5.42 -9.30
N LEU A 150 1.35 -5.85 -10.52
CA LEU A 150 2.56 -6.68 -10.75
C LEU A 150 3.86 -5.98 -10.33
N SER A 151 4.04 -4.72 -10.70
CA SER A 151 5.26 -3.99 -10.38
C SER A 151 5.36 -3.66 -8.89
N ASN A 152 4.24 -3.37 -8.22
CA ASN A 152 4.22 -3.20 -6.76
C ASN A 152 4.46 -4.53 -6.05
N ALA A 153 3.92 -5.65 -6.55
CA ALA A 153 4.17 -6.98 -6.00
C ALA A 153 5.65 -7.38 -6.14
N LEU A 154 6.24 -7.18 -7.33
CA LEU A 154 7.67 -7.39 -7.57
C LEU A 154 8.52 -6.55 -6.63
N LEU A 155 8.27 -5.24 -6.59
CA LEU A 155 9.01 -4.31 -5.76
C LEU A 155 8.93 -4.67 -4.27
N SER A 156 7.75 -5.06 -3.78
CA SER A 156 7.56 -5.49 -2.39
C SER A 156 8.34 -6.76 -2.05
N ILE A 157 8.41 -7.74 -2.94
CA ILE A 157 9.23 -8.95 -2.72
C ILE A 157 10.71 -8.59 -2.72
N LEU A 158 11.17 -7.85 -3.74
CA LEU A 158 12.58 -7.48 -3.88
C LEU A 158 13.09 -6.63 -2.69
N LEU A 159 12.21 -5.88 -2.01
CA LEU A 159 12.54 -5.08 -0.82
C LEU A 159 12.44 -5.83 0.52
N LEU A 160 11.98 -7.10 0.54
CA LEU A 160 11.94 -7.88 1.77
C LEU A 160 13.29 -7.95 2.51
N PRO A 161 14.45 -8.16 1.83
CA PRO A 161 15.74 -8.17 2.51
C PRO A 161 16.02 -6.87 3.26
N ASN A 162 15.79 -5.71 2.61
CA ASN A 162 15.99 -4.39 3.20
C ASN A 162 15.07 -4.15 4.41
N LEU A 163 13.80 -4.56 4.30
CA LEU A 163 12.80 -4.42 5.37
C LEU A 163 13.14 -5.32 6.56
N ILE A 164 13.54 -6.57 6.33
CA ILE A 164 13.88 -7.53 7.38
C ILE A 164 15.19 -7.15 8.06
N GLN A 165 16.19 -6.67 7.31
CA GLN A 165 17.42 -6.15 7.89
C GLN A 165 17.14 -4.98 8.83
N ALA A 166 16.36 -3.99 8.37
CA ALA A 166 15.97 -2.86 9.20
C ALA A 166 15.23 -3.29 10.48
N SER A 167 14.37 -4.32 10.38
CA SER A 167 13.69 -4.88 11.53
C SER A 167 14.64 -5.58 12.50
N THR A 168 15.59 -6.35 11.96
CA THR A 168 16.60 -7.08 12.73
C THR A 168 17.52 -6.13 13.49
N THR A 169 18.05 -5.11 12.83
CA THR A 169 18.93 -4.11 13.44
C THR A 169 18.23 -3.30 14.53
N SER A 170 16.96 -2.96 14.32
CA SER A 170 16.21 -2.08 15.23
C SER A 170 15.45 -2.82 16.33
N GLY A 171 15.23 -4.13 16.19
CA GLY A 171 14.36 -4.92 17.06
C GLY A 171 12.87 -4.57 16.95
N VAL A 172 12.48 -3.74 15.98
CA VAL A 172 11.10 -3.29 15.75
C VAL A 172 10.63 -3.78 14.38
N PRO A 173 9.41 -4.31 14.25
CA PRO A 173 8.88 -4.70 12.94
C PRO A 173 8.88 -3.55 11.92
N SER A 174 9.43 -3.82 10.74
CA SER A 174 9.33 -2.92 9.59
C SER A 174 7.90 -2.87 9.05
N ARG A 175 7.60 -1.91 8.18
CA ARG A 175 6.26 -1.66 7.65
C ARG A 175 6.21 -1.76 6.14
N LEU A 176 5.27 -2.56 5.63
CA LEU A 176 4.94 -2.64 4.22
C LEU A 176 3.47 -2.28 4.03
N VAL A 177 3.21 -1.11 3.46
CA VAL A 177 1.86 -0.56 3.33
C VAL A 177 1.47 -0.51 1.87
N PHE A 178 0.46 -1.27 1.48
CA PHE A 178 -0.15 -1.19 0.16
C PHE A 178 -1.33 -0.22 0.18
N ILE A 179 -1.36 0.76 -0.71
CA ILE A 179 -2.51 1.66 -0.81
C ILE A 179 -3.62 0.98 -1.62
N SER A 180 -4.66 0.55 -0.92
CA SER A 180 -5.87 -0.07 -1.47
C SER A 180 -7.04 0.93 -1.53
N SER A 181 -8.27 0.46 -1.70
CA SER A 181 -9.50 1.25 -1.75
C SER A 181 -10.75 0.38 -1.60
N ASP A 182 -11.85 0.96 -1.09
CA ASP A 182 -13.14 0.27 -0.96
C ASP A 182 -13.74 -0.21 -2.29
N VAL A 183 -13.23 0.29 -3.42
CA VAL A 183 -13.67 -0.20 -4.74
C VAL A 183 -13.38 -1.70 -4.93
N HIS A 184 -12.50 -2.30 -4.12
CA HIS A 184 -12.29 -3.76 -4.13
C HIS A 184 -13.56 -4.53 -3.72
N TYR A 185 -14.44 -3.97 -2.87
CA TYR A 185 -15.75 -4.55 -2.53
C TYR A 185 -16.72 -4.54 -3.72
N SER A 186 -16.49 -3.67 -4.71
CA SER A 186 -17.39 -3.46 -5.85
C SER A 186 -17.09 -4.36 -7.04
N LEU A 187 -16.07 -5.23 -6.95
CA LEU A 187 -15.81 -6.22 -7.99
C LEU A 187 -16.97 -7.22 -8.03
N PRO A 188 -17.67 -7.39 -9.17
CA PRO A 188 -18.81 -8.29 -9.22
C PRO A 188 -18.34 -9.75 -9.30
N SER A 189 -19.03 -10.67 -8.64
CA SER A 189 -18.67 -12.10 -8.62
C SER A 189 -18.50 -12.70 -10.02
N ARG A 190 -19.35 -12.29 -10.98
CA ARG A 190 -19.24 -12.70 -12.39
C ARG A 190 -17.89 -12.35 -13.05
N ALA A 191 -17.23 -11.29 -12.58
CA ALA A 191 -15.90 -10.94 -13.08
C ALA A 191 -14.88 -11.96 -12.58
N VAL A 192 -14.97 -12.38 -11.33
CA VAL A 192 -14.13 -13.46 -10.76
C VAL A 192 -14.40 -14.78 -11.48
N ASP A 193 -15.66 -15.14 -11.69
CA ASP A 193 -16.03 -16.37 -12.38
C ASP A 193 -15.48 -16.46 -13.81
N ALA A 194 -15.28 -15.30 -14.47
CA ALA A 194 -14.71 -15.24 -15.81
C ALA A 194 -13.23 -15.62 -15.89
N PHE A 195 -12.47 -15.53 -14.78
CA PHE A 195 -11.03 -15.82 -14.78
C PHE A 195 -10.56 -16.85 -13.75
N ARG A 196 -11.37 -17.19 -12.74
CA ARG A 196 -10.95 -18.03 -11.61
C ARG A 196 -10.37 -19.40 -12.01
N ASN A 197 -10.83 -19.94 -13.14
CA ASN A 197 -10.39 -21.23 -13.68
C ASN A 197 -9.33 -21.09 -14.79
N ALA A 198 -8.83 -19.88 -15.05
CA ALA A 198 -7.78 -19.67 -16.05
C ALA A 198 -6.48 -20.39 -15.62
N PRO A 199 -5.68 -20.90 -16.58
CA PRO A 199 -4.39 -21.51 -16.27
C PRO A 199 -3.51 -20.58 -15.41
N ASN A 200 -3.40 -19.31 -15.81
CA ASN A 200 -2.84 -18.24 -15.00
C ASN A 200 -3.81 -17.04 -15.02
N ILE A 201 -4.34 -16.66 -13.85
CA ILE A 201 -5.33 -15.58 -13.69
C ILE A 201 -4.78 -14.26 -14.18
N ILE A 202 -3.55 -13.92 -13.78
CA ILE A 202 -2.96 -12.60 -14.02
C ILE A 202 -2.68 -12.41 -15.51
N GLU A 203 -2.13 -13.43 -16.18
CA GLU A 203 -1.98 -13.43 -17.63
C GLU A 203 -3.34 -13.31 -18.33
N ALA A 204 -4.34 -14.10 -17.92
CA ALA A 204 -5.66 -14.10 -18.55
C ALA A 204 -6.33 -12.73 -18.50
N VAL A 205 -6.28 -12.04 -17.36
CA VAL A 205 -6.91 -10.72 -17.19
C VAL A 205 -6.10 -9.56 -17.77
N SER A 206 -4.85 -9.80 -18.19
CA SER A 206 -3.97 -8.86 -18.89
C SER A 206 -4.17 -8.89 -20.41
N ARG A 207 -4.61 -10.04 -20.96
CA ARG A 207 -4.79 -10.24 -22.41
C ARG A 207 -5.74 -9.21 -23.01
N LYS A 208 -5.41 -8.75 -24.21
CA LYS A 208 -6.19 -7.75 -24.95
C LYS A 208 -7.63 -8.21 -25.16
N GLU A 209 -7.83 -9.50 -25.42
CA GLU A 209 -9.14 -10.12 -25.68
C GLU A 209 -10.05 -10.05 -24.44
N TYR A 210 -9.48 -10.13 -23.25
CA TYR A 210 -10.21 -9.96 -21.99
C TYR A 210 -10.53 -8.48 -21.70
N CYS A 211 -9.66 -7.56 -22.13
CA CYS A 211 -9.72 -6.13 -21.82
C CYS A 211 -10.73 -5.34 -22.67
N THR A 212 -11.97 -5.82 -22.74
CA THR A 212 -13.08 -5.07 -23.34
C THR A 212 -13.35 -3.75 -22.60
N SER A 213 -13.99 -2.79 -23.26
CA SER A 213 -14.35 -1.50 -22.63
C SER A 213 -15.20 -1.65 -21.35
N SER A 214 -15.99 -2.72 -21.24
CA SER A 214 -16.78 -3.01 -20.03
C SER A 214 -15.91 -3.52 -18.88
N VAL A 215 -14.94 -4.39 -19.18
CA VAL A 215 -13.96 -4.89 -18.22
C VAL A 215 -13.05 -3.77 -17.74
N MET A 216 -12.61 -2.89 -18.65
CA MET A 216 -11.72 -1.78 -18.29
C MET A 216 -12.37 -0.77 -17.33
N LYS A 217 -13.70 -0.63 -17.32
CA LYS A 217 -14.41 0.16 -16.29
C LYS A 217 -14.29 -0.44 -14.88
N GLN A 218 -14.01 -1.73 -14.76
CA GLN A 218 -13.83 -2.45 -13.51
C GLN A 218 -12.34 -2.64 -13.16
N ARG A 219 -11.41 -2.14 -13.99
CA ARG A 219 -9.98 -2.43 -13.86
C ARG A 219 -9.40 -1.98 -12.53
N THR A 220 -9.80 -0.79 -12.06
CA THR A 220 -9.36 -0.29 -10.76
C THR A 220 -9.85 -1.21 -9.63
N MET A 221 -11.11 -1.66 -9.66
CA MET A 221 -11.67 -2.60 -8.68
C MET A 221 -10.87 -3.89 -8.65
N LEU A 222 -10.59 -4.47 -9.83
CA LEU A 222 -9.82 -5.71 -9.96
C LEU A 222 -8.37 -5.55 -9.46
N SER A 223 -7.69 -4.45 -9.81
CA SER A 223 -6.32 -4.22 -9.34
C SER A 223 -6.24 -4.05 -7.81
N LYS A 224 -7.23 -3.39 -7.19
CA LYS A 224 -7.30 -3.22 -5.74
C LYS A 224 -7.65 -4.53 -5.03
N PHE A 225 -8.52 -5.34 -5.64
CA PHE A 225 -8.81 -6.70 -5.19
C PHE A 225 -7.56 -7.58 -5.17
N PHE A 226 -6.75 -7.58 -6.24
CA PHE A 226 -5.50 -8.34 -6.30
C PHE A 226 -4.46 -7.86 -5.28
N ILE A 227 -4.34 -6.55 -5.04
CA ILE A 227 -3.46 -6.00 -4.00
C ILE A 227 -3.85 -6.56 -2.63
N VAL A 228 -5.13 -6.54 -2.27
CA VAL A 228 -5.62 -7.05 -0.97
C VAL A 228 -5.35 -8.55 -0.84
N ALA A 229 -5.67 -9.33 -1.88
CA ALA A 229 -5.41 -10.77 -1.89
C ALA A 229 -3.91 -11.10 -1.72
N PHE A 230 -3.05 -10.41 -2.47
CA PHE A 230 -1.61 -10.59 -2.41
C PHE A 230 -1.00 -10.16 -1.09
N ALA A 231 -1.40 -9.01 -0.55
CA ALA A 231 -0.90 -8.53 0.74
C ALA A 231 -1.22 -9.52 1.87
N ARG A 232 -2.41 -10.14 1.84
CA ARG A 232 -2.82 -11.17 2.79
C ARG A 232 -1.98 -12.44 2.67
N GLU A 233 -1.76 -12.93 1.45
CA GLU A 233 -0.93 -14.11 1.20
C GLU A 233 0.55 -13.85 1.54
N LEU A 234 1.08 -12.67 1.24
CA LEU A 234 2.45 -12.31 1.63
C LEU A 234 2.59 -12.29 3.16
N ALA A 235 1.61 -11.70 3.86
CA ALA A 235 1.59 -11.63 5.32
C ALA A 235 1.57 -13.03 5.95
N SER A 236 0.66 -13.90 5.51
CA SER A 236 0.52 -15.26 6.07
C SER A 236 1.74 -16.16 5.82
N ARG A 237 2.57 -15.79 4.85
CA ARG A 237 3.78 -16.53 4.45
C ARG A 237 5.05 -15.99 5.08
N LEU A 238 5.07 -14.79 5.67
CA LEU A 238 6.30 -14.27 6.25
C LEU A 238 6.81 -15.15 7.39
N ALA A 239 8.08 -15.53 7.34
CA ALA A 239 8.71 -16.29 8.40
C ALA A 239 8.81 -15.45 9.69
N PRO A 240 8.46 -16.00 10.87
CA PRO A 240 8.77 -15.36 12.15
C PRO A 240 10.27 -15.12 12.30
N SER A 241 10.67 -14.10 13.07
CA SER A 241 12.07 -13.77 13.33
C SER A 241 12.45 -14.05 14.80
N PRO A 242 13.16 -15.16 15.09
CA PRO A 242 13.62 -15.47 16.44
C PRO A 242 14.51 -14.35 17.02
N PRO A 243 14.44 -14.04 18.33
CA PRO A 243 13.70 -14.73 19.40
C PRO A 243 12.23 -14.30 19.56
N SER A 244 11.72 -13.38 18.73
CA SER A 244 10.34 -12.91 18.82
C SER A 244 9.39 -13.77 17.99
N SER A 245 8.22 -14.08 18.53
CA SER A 245 7.13 -14.69 17.76
C SER A 245 6.41 -13.69 16.83
N SER A 246 6.80 -12.41 16.86
CA SER A 246 6.23 -11.37 16.00
C SER A 246 6.79 -11.42 14.58
N PRO A 247 5.98 -11.13 13.55
CA PRO A 247 6.48 -11.02 12.19
C PRO A 247 7.49 -9.86 12.06
N PRO A 248 8.59 -10.03 11.30
CA PRO A 248 9.60 -8.98 11.09
C PRO A 248 9.08 -7.80 10.29
N ILE A 249 8.01 -8.01 9.52
CA ILE A 249 7.35 -6.97 8.74
C ILE A 249 5.86 -7.02 9.06
N ILE A 250 5.29 -5.87 9.40
CA ILE A 250 3.84 -5.69 9.40
C ILE A 250 3.39 -5.25 8.02
N ILE A 251 2.61 -6.10 7.36
CA ILE A 251 2.03 -5.84 6.04
C ILE A 251 0.58 -5.41 6.23
N SER A 252 0.16 -4.31 5.61
CA SER A 252 -1.24 -3.87 5.65
C SER A 252 -1.72 -3.34 4.30
N SER A 253 -3.03 -3.48 4.06
CA SER A 253 -3.72 -2.84 2.94
C SER A 253 -4.50 -1.64 3.45
N LEU A 254 -4.10 -0.44 3.05
CA LEU A 254 -4.63 0.80 3.60
C LEU A 254 -5.53 1.53 2.59
N ASN A 255 -6.75 1.82 3.01
CA ASN A 255 -7.68 2.68 2.30
C ASN A 255 -7.68 4.10 2.89
N PRO A 256 -7.27 5.13 2.12
CA PRO A 256 -7.29 6.52 2.57
C PRO A 256 -8.67 7.18 2.52
N GLY A 257 -9.70 6.47 2.03
CA GLY A 257 -11.00 7.03 1.70
C GLY A 257 -10.98 7.79 0.38
N PHE A 258 -12.09 8.43 0.04
CA PHE A 258 -12.21 9.14 -1.23
C PHE A 258 -11.50 10.49 -1.16
N CYS A 259 -10.34 10.64 -1.78
CA CYS A 259 -9.56 11.88 -1.72
C CYS A 259 -9.54 12.59 -3.08
N HIS A 260 -9.46 13.93 -3.05
CA HIS A 260 -9.04 14.70 -4.21
C HIS A 260 -7.66 14.20 -4.63
N SER A 261 -7.56 13.68 -5.85
CA SER A 261 -6.30 13.19 -6.41
C SER A 261 -6.38 13.21 -7.93
N ASN A 262 -5.21 13.31 -8.56
CA ASN A 262 -5.08 13.26 -10.02
C ASN A 262 -5.38 11.86 -10.59
N LEU A 263 -5.61 10.85 -9.74
CA LEU A 263 -5.92 9.48 -10.15
C LEU A 263 -7.23 9.39 -10.95
N THR A 264 -8.21 10.27 -10.68
CA THR A 264 -9.53 10.25 -11.32
C THR A 264 -9.63 11.09 -12.61
N ARG A 265 -8.54 11.73 -13.04
CA ARG A 265 -8.52 12.69 -14.15
C ARG A 265 -9.07 12.11 -15.47
N GLU A 266 -8.80 10.84 -15.76
CA GLU A 266 -9.34 10.19 -16.96
C GLU A 266 -10.81 9.78 -16.80
N THR A 267 -11.21 9.32 -15.62
CA THR A 267 -12.60 8.98 -15.29
C THR A 267 -13.52 10.19 -15.42
N GLU A 268 -13.04 11.39 -15.04
CA GLU A 268 -13.76 12.66 -15.15
C GLU A 268 -13.98 13.10 -16.60
N SER A 269 -13.01 12.85 -17.48
CA SER A 269 -13.09 13.25 -18.90
C SER A 269 -14.13 12.48 -19.74
N HIS A 270 -14.61 11.32 -19.26
CA HIS A 270 -15.56 10.46 -19.99
C HIS A 270 -17.04 10.69 -19.63
N PHE A 271 -17.35 11.63 -18.73
CA PHE A 271 -18.73 12.06 -18.43
C PHE A 271 -18.99 13.53 -18.86
N PRO A 272 -18.78 13.90 -20.14
CA PRO A 272 -19.15 15.24 -20.61
C PRO A 272 -20.67 15.43 -20.47
N GLY A 273 -21.09 16.33 -19.57
CA GLY A 273 -22.49 16.71 -19.34
C GLY A 273 -23.07 16.34 -17.97
N ASN A 274 -22.37 15.55 -17.15
CA ASN A 274 -22.90 15.10 -15.85
C ASN A 274 -22.35 15.94 -14.69
N LEU A 275 -22.85 17.17 -14.53
CA LEU A 275 -22.41 18.16 -13.53
C LEU A 275 -22.49 17.65 -12.08
N TRP A 276 -23.25 16.58 -11.84
CA TRP A 276 -23.45 15.97 -10.52
C TRP A 276 -22.21 15.26 -9.97
N LEU A 277 -21.38 14.64 -10.82
CA LEU A 277 -20.18 13.90 -10.40
C LEU A 277 -19.06 14.81 -9.85
N PRO A 278 -18.70 15.94 -10.48
CA PRO A 278 -17.74 16.89 -9.90
C PRO A 278 -18.30 17.60 -8.66
N LEU A 279 -19.62 17.83 -8.56
CA LEU A 279 -20.25 18.39 -7.35
C LEU A 279 -20.24 17.39 -6.17
N LEU A 280 -20.58 16.13 -6.41
CA LEU A 280 -20.46 15.07 -5.40
C LEU A 280 -19.00 14.92 -4.94
N LYS A 281 -18.06 14.97 -5.89
CA LYS A 281 -16.63 14.93 -5.57
C LYS A 281 -16.21 16.13 -4.72
N ALA A 282 -16.64 17.34 -5.05
CA ALA A 282 -16.36 18.53 -4.24
C ALA A 282 -16.98 18.45 -2.82
N ALA A 283 -18.16 17.83 -2.68
CA ALA A 283 -18.85 17.71 -1.40
C ALA A 283 -18.32 16.58 -0.51
N VAL A 284 -17.84 15.48 -1.12
CA VAL A 284 -17.53 14.24 -0.41
C VAL A 284 -16.03 13.96 -0.37
N ALA A 285 -15.24 14.36 -1.38
CA ALA A 285 -13.83 14.01 -1.39
C ALA A 285 -13.04 14.78 -0.33
N ARG A 286 -12.18 14.06 0.40
CA ARG A 286 -11.24 14.62 1.36
C ARG A 286 -10.14 15.39 0.63
N PRO A 287 -9.58 16.44 1.24
CA PRO A 287 -8.34 17.04 0.78
C PRO A 287 -7.23 15.98 0.68
N SER A 288 -6.35 16.08 -0.32
CA SER A 288 -5.20 15.16 -0.46
C SER A 288 -4.34 15.13 0.80
N GLU A 289 -4.28 16.24 1.53
CA GLU A 289 -3.56 16.37 2.79
C GLU A 289 -4.07 15.39 3.86
N VAL A 290 -5.40 15.24 3.98
CA VAL A 290 -6.01 14.27 4.90
C VAL A 290 -5.67 12.85 4.47
N GLY A 291 -5.72 12.55 3.17
CA GLY A 291 -5.25 11.27 2.63
C GLY A 291 -3.78 11.00 2.95
N GLY A 292 -2.92 12.01 2.82
CA GLY A 292 -1.51 11.96 3.25
C GLY A 292 -1.37 11.65 4.74
N SER A 293 -2.18 12.26 5.60
CA SER A 293 -2.19 11.96 7.04
C SER A 293 -2.56 10.51 7.34
N VAL A 294 -3.49 9.94 6.58
CA VAL A 294 -3.83 8.50 6.70
C VAL A 294 -2.61 7.64 6.36
N LEU A 295 -1.90 7.95 5.28
CA LEU A 295 -0.68 7.24 4.88
C LEU A 295 0.40 7.31 5.98
N VAL A 296 0.65 8.49 6.53
CA VAL A 296 1.63 8.67 7.62
C VAL A 296 1.22 7.88 8.85
N ARG A 297 -0.05 7.96 9.25
CA ARG A 297 -0.58 7.24 10.40
C ARG A 297 -0.51 5.73 10.21
N GLY A 298 -0.89 5.23 9.03
CA GLY A 298 -0.85 3.82 8.68
C GLY A 298 0.56 3.24 8.62
N THR A 299 1.57 4.12 8.51
CA THR A 299 2.98 3.76 8.46
C THR A 299 3.64 3.84 9.83
N LEU A 300 3.37 4.89 10.61
CA LEU A 300 4.12 5.16 11.84
C LEU A 300 3.43 4.71 13.14
N MET A 301 2.12 4.42 13.13
CA MET A 301 1.47 3.91 14.34
C MET A 301 2.00 2.51 14.70
N LEU A 302 2.58 2.40 15.89
CA LEU A 302 3.07 1.14 16.47
C LEU A 302 2.31 0.81 17.78
N GLY A 303 0.98 0.65 17.73
CA GLY A 303 0.21 0.19 18.91
C GLY A 303 0.15 1.19 20.08
N LYS A 304 -0.04 0.68 21.30
CA LYS A 304 -0.49 1.41 22.51
C LYS A 304 0.30 2.68 22.91
N ASP A 305 1.57 2.81 22.56
CA ASP A 305 2.40 3.98 22.90
C ASP A 305 2.65 4.87 21.69
N ASP A 306 1.57 5.51 21.22
CA ASP A 306 1.63 6.45 20.10
C ASP A 306 2.04 7.84 20.57
N SER A 307 3.34 8.06 20.77
CA SER A 307 3.89 9.38 21.13
C SER A 307 3.77 10.42 20.00
N LEU A 308 3.44 10.01 18.77
CA LEU A 308 3.34 10.88 17.58
C LEU A 308 1.98 11.58 17.42
N TYR A 309 0.97 11.18 18.19
CA TYR A 309 -0.37 11.74 18.09
C TYR A 309 -0.90 12.06 19.50
N SER A 310 -1.46 13.24 19.68
CA SER A 310 -2.02 13.70 20.96
C SER A 310 -3.30 12.97 21.40
N VAL A 311 -3.76 11.98 20.65
CA VAL A 311 -5.03 11.27 20.88
C VAL A 311 -4.75 9.84 21.33
N LYS A 312 -4.86 9.59 22.63
CA LYS A 312 -4.97 8.22 23.17
C LYS A 312 -6.26 7.60 22.64
N ARG A 313 -6.18 6.45 21.98
CA ARG A 313 -7.37 5.64 21.66
C ARG A 313 -7.62 4.60 22.73
N GLU A 314 -8.88 4.47 23.12
CA GLU A 314 -9.42 3.46 24.05
C GLU A 314 -9.76 2.11 23.37
N SER A 315 -9.18 1.78 22.21
CA SER A 315 -9.47 0.48 21.57
C SER A 315 -8.57 -0.63 22.13
N SER A 316 -9.18 -1.73 22.56
CA SER A 316 -8.56 -2.93 23.14
C SER A 316 -7.51 -3.64 22.25
N ASP A 317 -7.50 -3.41 20.94
CA ASP A 317 -6.66 -4.17 19.97
C ASP A 317 -5.26 -3.57 19.73
N GLY A 318 -4.72 -2.88 20.74
CA GLY A 318 -3.57 -1.97 20.66
C GLY A 318 -2.17 -2.58 20.52
N ASN A 319 -1.97 -3.62 19.70
CA ASN A 319 -0.64 -4.10 19.32
C ASN A 319 -0.32 -3.76 17.86
N ALA A 320 0.89 -3.27 17.58
CA ALA A 320 1.42 -3.01 16.23
C ALA A 320 1.23 -4.19 15.24
N THR A 321 1.20 -5.41 15.77
CA THR A 321 0.96 -6.67 15.04
C THR A 321 -0.49 -6.88 14.60
N SER A 322 -1.48 -6.20 15.21
CA SER A 322 -2.91 -6.40 14.91
C SER A 322 -3.29 -5.98 13.49
N TRP A 323 -2.42 -5.21 12.82
CA TRP A 323 -2.62 -4.77 11.43
C TRP A 323 -2.00 -5.72 10.39
N HIS A 324 -1.25 -6.73 10.83
CA HIS A 324 -0.56 -7.65 9.94
C HIS A 324 -1.55 -8.48 9.12
N GLY A 325 -1.44 -8.40 7.79
CA GLY A 325 -2.32 -9.07 6.84
C GLY A 325 -3.74 -8.49 6.77
N ARG A 326 -4.00 -7.32 7.36
CA ARG A 326 -5.33 -6.74 7.47
C ARG A 326 -5.59 -5.60 6.49
N TYR A 327 -6.87 -5.45 6.11
CA TYR A 327 -7.39 -4.23 5.48
C TYR A 327 -7.78 -3.16 6.52
N LEU A 328 -7.26 -1.95 6.35
CA LEU A 328 -7.46 -0.80 7.22
C LEU A 328 -8.18 0.31 6.45
N SER A 329 -9.26 0.86 7.00
CA SER A 329 -9.86 2.09 6.45
C SER A 329 -9.57 3.29 7.34
N SER A 330 -9.04 4.34 6.72
CA SER A 330 -8.68 5.62 7.36
C SER A 330 -7.73 5.48 8.57
N CYS A 331 -7.06 4.33 8.74
CA CYS A 331 -6.33 3.96 9.97
C CYS A 331 -7.18 4.04 11.24
N LEU A 332 -8.51 3.95 11.10
CA LEU A 332 -9.46 4.04 12.19
C LEU A 332 -9.97 2.68 12.62
N GLN A 333 -10.11 1.75 11.68
CA GLN A 333 -10.71 0.45 11.93
C GLN A 333 -10.03 -0.60 11.07
N VAL A 334 -9.78 -1.77 11.67
CA VAL A 334 -9.52 -3.01 10.95
C VAL A 334 -10.86 -3.52 10.43
N LEU A 335 -10.89 -3.93 9.17
CA LEU A 335 -12.13 -4.29 8.51
C LEU A 335 -11.96 -5.60 7.76
N GLU A 336 -13.06 -6.33 7.68
CA GLU A 336 -13.18 -7.50 6.81
C GLU A 336 -13.09 -7.10 5.33
N GLU A 337 -12.33 -7.85 4.56
CA GLU A 337 -12.14 -7.68 3.12
C GLU A 337 -13.39 -8.05 2.32
N SER A 338 -13.35 -7.90 0.99
CA SER A 338 -14.42 -8.38 0.11
C SER A 338 -14.79 -9.84 0.40
N ASP A 339 -16.10 -10.12 0.48
CA ASP A 339 -16.65 -11.47 0.64
C ASP A 339 -16.07 -12.48 -0.39
N LEU A 340 -15.62 -11.99 -1.56
CA LEU A 340 -14.97 -12.79 -2.60
C LEU A 340 -13.58 -13.35 -2.22
N LEU A 341 -12.97 -12.83 -1.16
CA LEU A 341 -11.69 -13.32 -0.60
C LEU A 341 -11.90 -14.15 0.67
N LEU A 342 -13.13 -14.29 1.15
CA LEU A 342 -13.45 -14.97 2.40
C LEU A 342 -13.95 -16.39 2.15
N GLY A 343 -13.99 -17.17 3.23
CA GLY A 343 -14.35 -18.58 3.18
C GLY A 343 -13.34 -19.43 2.40
N GLU A 344 -13.68 -20.71 2.20
CA GLU A 344 -12.81 -21.67 1.53
C GLU A 344 -12.51 -21.27 0.08
N ALA A 345 -13.54 -20.93 -0.70
CA ALA A 345 -13.39 -20.53 -2.09
C ALA A 345 -12.57 -19.25 -2.27
N GLY A 346 -12.75 -18.24 -1.40
CA GLY A 346 -11.95 -17.02 -1.45
C GLY A 346 -10.50 -17.22 -1.02
N THR A 347 -10.26 -18.16 -0.10
CA THR A 347 -8.91 -18.57 0.30
C THR A 347 -8.21 -19.31 -0.83
N GLU A 348 -8.88 -20.24 -1.51
CA GLU A 348 -8.33 -20.93 -2.69
C GLU A 348 -8.02 -19.93 -3.82
N LEU A 349 -8.94 -19.00 -4.09
CA LEU A 349 -8.71 -17.93 -5.07
C LEU A 349 -7.49 -17.08 -4.72
N SER A 350 -7.30 -16.73 -3.44
CA SER A 350 -6.16 -15.94 -2.99
C SER A 350 -4.84 -16.68 -3.20
N ARG A 351 -4.79 -17.97 -2.84
CA ARG A 351 -3.61 -18.82 -3.11
C ARG A 351 -3.32 -18.91 -4.60
N LYS A 352 -4.36 -19.10 -5.43
CA LYS A 352 -4.18 -19.14 -6.89
C LYS A 352 -3.65 -17.81 -7.44
N ILE A 353 -4.18 -16.67 -6.99
CA ILE A 353 -3.67 -15.33 -7.35
C ILE A 353 -2.20 -15.20 -6.95
N TRP A 354 -1.83 -15.65 -5.75
CA TRP A 354 -0.45 -15.67 -5.27
C TRP A 354 0.44 -16.54 -6.17
N ASP A 355 0.11 -17.81 -6.37
CA ASP A 355 0.92 -18.76 -7.15
C ASP A 355 1.11 -18.30 -8.60
N ASP A 356 0.03 -17.81 -9.23
CA ASP A 356 0.06 -17.27 -10.59
C ASP A 356 0.95 -16.03 -10.68
N THR A 357 0.92 -15.17 -9.65
CA THR A 357 1.77 -13.98 -9.56
C THR A 357 3.22 -14.36 -9.36
N ILE A 358 3.54 -15.23 -8.40
CA ILE A 358 4.91 -15.65 -8.13
C ILE A 358 5.53 -16.33 -9.36
N THR A 359 4.77 -17.13 -10.09
CA THR A 359 5.21 -17.72 -11.38
C THR A 359 5.62 -16.65 -12.40
N ILE A 360 4.89 -15.54 -12.46
CA ILE A 360 5.27 -14.41 -13.32
C ILE A 360 6.52 -13.73 -12.77
N LEU A 361 6.53 -13.39 -11.47
CA LEU A 361 7.62 -12.61 -10.87
C LEU A 361 8.97 -13.33 -10.94
N LYS A 362 9.02 -14.66 -10.75
CA LYS A 362 10.23 -15.47 -10.91
C LYS A 362 10.81 -15.43 -12.33
N ARG A 363 9.97 -15.29 -13.36
CA ARG A 363 10.40 -15.11 -14.75
C ARG A 363 10.95 -13.71 -15.01
N LEU A 364 10.50 -12.71 -14.25
CA LEU A 364 10.91 -11.31 -14.40
C LEU A 364 12.22 -11.03 -13.67
N ASP A 365 12.38 -11.56 -12.46
CA ASP A 365 13.59 -11.43 -11.65
C ASP A 365 13.84 -12.73 -10.86
N PRO A 366 14.91 -13.48 -11.17
CA PRO A 366 15.23 -14.75 -10.51
C PRO A 366 15.40 -14.63 -8.98
N ARG A 367 15.80 -13.46 -8.46
CA ARG A 367 15.97 -13.22 -7.02
C ARG A 367 14.68 -13.44 -6.22
N VAL A 368 13.52 -13.36 -6.88
CA VAL A 368 12.22 -13.62 -6.27
C VAL A 368 12.17 -15.02 -5.64
N GLU A 369 12.74 -16.04 -6.29
CA GLU A 369 12.79 -17.39 -5.72
C GLU A 369 13.62 -17.40 -4.44
N ASP A 370 14.86 -16.89 -4.52
CA ASP A 370 15.81 -16.92 -3.40
C ASP A 370 15.27 -16.16 -2.18
N ILE A 371 14.69 -14.98 -2.40
CA ILE A 371 14.07 -14.16 -1.35
C ILE A 371 12.90 -14.89 -0.70
N LEU A 372 12.01 -15.50 -1.48
CA LEU A 372 10.86 -16.21 -0.93
C LEU A 372 11.31 -17.45 -0.15
N VAL A 373 12.27 -18.23 -0.66
CA VAL A 373 12.84 -19.37 0.06
C VAL A 373 13.46 -18.94 1.40
N GLN A 374 14.14 -17.78 1.42
CA GLN A 374 14.82 -17.30 2.62
C GLN A 374 13.86 -16.71 3.67
N TYR A 375 12.83 -15.98 3.23
CA TYR A 375 12.04 -15.12 4.12
C TYR A 375 10.58 -15.54 4.27
N THR A 376 10.15 -16.63 3.62
CA THR A 376 8.78 -17.13 3.74
C THR A 376 8.72 -18.59 4.16
N VAL A 377 7.58 -18.98 4.73
CA VAL A 377 7.23 -20.35 5.10
C VAL A 377 6.16 -20.90 4.16
N ALA A 378 6.15 -22.22 3.98
CA ALA A 378 5.08 -22.88 3.27
C ALA A 378 3.76 -22.74 4.05
N THR A 379 2.68 -22.32 3.39
CA THR A 379 1.35 -22.35 3.97
C THR A 379 0.91 -23.80 4.18
N THR A 380 0.68 -24.22 5.43
CA THR A 380 0.05 -25.51 5.70
C THR A 380 -1.39 -25.50 5.15
N LYS A 381 -1.77 -26.58 4.44
CA LYS A 381 -3.16 -26.81 4.03
C LYS A 381 -4.01 -26.95 5.30
N GLY A 382 -4.68 -25.89 5.73
CA GLY A 382 -5.68 -25.96 6.80
C GLY A 382 -5.68 -24.82 7.84
N GLY A 383 -4.67 -23.95 7.87
CA GLY A 383 -4.65 -22.81 8.79
C GLY A 383 -5.37 -21.61 8.20
N SER A 384 -6.67 -21.45 8.48
CA SER A 384 -7.27 -20.11 8.42
C SER A 384 -6.53 -19.25 9.45
N PRO A 385 -6.09 -18.01 9.14
CA PRO A 385 -5.63 -17.12 10.20
C PRO A 385 -6.80 -16.99 11.18
N ALA A 386 -6.60 -17.44 12.42
CA ALA A 386 -7.61 -17.29 13.45
C ALA A 386 -7.95 -15.80 13.54
N ILE A 387 -9.12 -15.44 13.04
CA ILE A 387 -9.79 -14.21 13.40
C ILE A 387 -10.10 -14.43 14.87
N SER A 388 -9.26 -13.93 15.76
CA SER A 388 -9.65 -13.83 17.17
C SER A 388 -10.87 -12.93 17.19
N GLU A 389 -12.05 -13.53 17.35
CA GLU A 389 -13.24 -12.78 17.69
C GLU A 389 -12.92 -11.95 18.94
N PRO A 390 -13.26 -10.65 18.98
CA PRO A 390 -13.16 -9.90 20.22
C PRO A 390 -14.14 -10.54 21.22
N ASP A 391 -13.62 -10.96 22.37
CA ASP A 391 -14.44 -11.44 23.48
C ASP A 391 -15.55 -10.41 23.77
N VAL A 392 -16.80 -10.88 23.71
CA VAL A 392 -18.04 -10.11 23.89
C VAL A 392 -18.17 -9.59 25.32
#